data_AF-A0A120MZM9-F1
#
_entry.id   AF-A0A120MZM9-F1
#
_cell.length_a   1.000
_cell.length_b   1.000
_cell.length_c   1.000
_cell.angle_alpha   90.00
_cell.angle_beta   90.00
_cell.angle_gamma   90.00
#
_symmetry.space_group_name_H-M   'P 1'
#
loop_
_entity.id
_entity.type
_entity.pdbx_description
1 polymer ?
#
loop_
_entity_poly.entity_id
_entity_poly.type
_entity_poly.pdbx_seq_one_letter_code
_entity_poly.pdbx_strand_id
1 'polypeptide(L)'
;MLKRTQQGTHPAISYWLIQLPGLLLIAILAAIAANHNLVSASTAILIFIAWLIKDLILYPVFARTAWLYYPMGQEALIGERGEVVREITPNKPGQVRVKGEIWQARSVDHHSFKPGEDVEVFGVDGLTAFVKPTT
;
A
#
# COMPACT_ATOMS: atom_id res chain seq x y z
N MET A 1 22.39 6.16 3.20
CA MET A 1 21.23 6.94 2.68
C MET A 1 20.46 6.07 1.69
N LEU A 2 19.75 5.04 2.17
CA LEU A 2 18.95 4.16 1.31
C LEU A 2 17.54 4.75 1.19
N LYS A 3 17.14 4.90 -0.06
CA LYS A 3 16.01 5.65 -0.57
C LYS A 3 14.71 4.99 -0.11
N ARG A 4 13.77 5.77 0.44
CA ARG A 4 12.34 5.41 0.49
C ARG A 4 11.89 5.12 -0.95
N THR A 5 11.84 3.86 -1.35
CA THR A 5 11.05 3.43 -2.52
C THR A 5 9.73 2.87 -2.04
N GLN A 6 8.97 3.75 -1.38
CA GLN A 6 7.52 3.65 -1.30
C GLN A 6 6.98 4.03 -2.69
N GLN A 7 7.10 3.14 -3.67
CA GLN A 7 6.23 3.17 -4.84
C GLN A 7 4.87 2.63 -4.41
N GLY A 8 4.19 3.41 -3.55
CA GLY A 8 2.75 3.31 -3.45
C GLY A 8 2.23 3.73 -4.80
N THR A 9 1.69 2.79 -5.56
CA THR A 9 0.75 3.18 -6.61
C THR A 9 -0.31 4.02 -5.90
N HIS A 10 -0.35 5.32 -6.20
CA HIS A 10 -1.29 6.22 -5.53
C HIS A 10 -2.68 5.59 -5.67
N PRO A 11 -3.37 5.24 -4.56
CA PRO A 11 -4.61 4.47 -4.62
C PRO A 11 -5.69 5.13 -5.49
N ALA A 12 -5.56 6.44 -5.73
CA ALA A 12 -6.32 7.19 -6.71
C ALA A 12 -6.22 6.63 -8.15
N ILE A 13 -5.04 6.24 -8.64
CA ILE A 13 -4.83 5.80 -10.03
C ILE A 13 -5.56 4.47 -10.28
N SER A 14 -5.43 3.51 -9.36
CA SER A 14 -6.10 2.21 -9.45
C SER A 14 -7.63 2.35 -9.40
N TYR A 15 -8.14 3.31 -8.63
CA TYR A 15 -9.57 3.60 -8.54
C TYR A 15 -10.14 4.13 -9.85
N TRP A 16 -9.46 5.10 -10.47
CA TRP A 16 -9.84 5.61 -11.80
C TRP A 16 -9.80 4.51 -12.86
N LEU A 17 -8.80 3.63 -12.86
CA LEU A 17 -8.72 2.53 -13.83
C LEU A 17 -9.90 1.54 -13.75
N ILE A 18 -10.38 1.22 -12.54
CA ILE A 18 -11.46 0.26 -12.33
C ILE A 18 -12.84 0.87 -12.65
N GLN A 19 -12.99 2.19 -12.54
CA GLN A 19 -14.27 2.86 -12.79
C GLN A 19 -14.56 3.16 -14.27
N LEU A 20 -13.52 3.30 -15.10
CA LEU A 20 -13.68 3.64 -16.52
C LEU A 20 -14.63 2.72 -17.31
N PRO A 21 -14.60 1.37 -17.16
CA PRO A 21 -15.51 0.49 -17.91
C PRO A 21 -16.98 0.68 -17.52
N GLY A 22 -17.24 0.85 -16.21
CA GLY A 22 -18.59 1.05 -15.69
C GLY A 22 -19.18 2.41 -16.07
N LEU A 23 -18.35 3.46 -16.05
CA LEU A 23 -18.75 4.80 -16.48
C LEU A 23 -19.05 4.85 -17.97
N LEU A 24 -18.22 4.18 -18.78
CA LEU A 24 -18.40 4.12 -20.23
C LEU A 24 -19.69 3.38 -20.61
N LEU A 25 -20.02 2.28 -19.91
CA LEU A 25 -21.27 1.56 -20.10
C LEU A 25 -22.51 2.41 -19.75
N ILE A 26 -22.48 3.11 -18.61
CA ILE A 26 -23.58 3.98 -18.18
C ILE A 26 -23.75 5.17 -19.12
N ALA A 27 -22.64 5.78 -19.58
CA ALA A 27 -22.69 6.88 -20.54
C ALA A 27 -23.30 6.44 -21.89
N ILE A 28 -22.97 5.24 -22.38
CA ILE A 28 -23.55 4.67 -23.60
C ILE A 28 -25.05 4.44 -23.42
N LEU A 29 -25.48 3.83 -22.30
CA LEU A 29 -26.90 3.60 -22.03
C LEU A 29 -27.69 4.91 -21.90
N ALA A 30 -27.11 5.93 -21.26
CA ALA A 30 -27.72 7.25 -21.13
C ALA A 30 -27.83 7.98 -22.49
N ALA A 31 -26.80 7.90 -23.33
CA ALA A 31 -26.80 8.49 -24.67
C ALA A 31 -27.85 7.83 -25.59
N ILE A 32 -27.99 6.50 -25.53
CA ILE A 32 -29.03 5.76 -26.25
C ILE A 32 -30.41 6.21 -25.76
N ALA A 33 -30.64 6.27 -24.45
CA ALA A 33 -31.92 6.69 -23.88
C ALA A 33 -32.31 8.13 -24.25
N ALA A 34 -31.34 9.06 -24.23
CA ALA A 34 -31.56 10.45 -24.64
C ALA A 34 -31.88 10.57 -26.13
N ASN A 35 -31.17 9.84 -27.00
CA ASN A 35 -31.36 9.87 -28.45
C ASN A 35 -32.75 9.37 -28.89
N HIS A 36 -33.36 8.47 -28.12
CA HIS A 36 -34.70 7.95 -28.40
C HIS A 36 -35.84 8.79 -27.77
N ASN A 37 -35.57 10.01 -27.27
CA ASN A 37 -36.54 10.86 -26.54
C ASN A 37 -37.21 10.16 -25.34
N LEU A 38 -36.59 9.12 -24.78
CA LEU A 38 -37.12 8.38 -23.62
C LEU A 38 -36.99 9.20 -22.32
N VAL A 39 -36.20 10.27 -22.31
CA VAL A 39 -35.76 10.96 -21.10
C VAL A 39 -35.89 12.48 -21.26
N SER A 40 -36.78 13.09 -20.48
CA SER A 40 -36.94 14.55 -20.40
C SER A 40 -35.67 15.23 -19.87
N ALA A 41 -35.40 16.47 -20.30
CA ALA A 41 -34.23 17.26 -19.87
C ALA A 41 -34.08 17.34 -18.34
N SER A 42 -35.20 17.41 -17.61
CA SER A 42 -35.22 17.39 -16.14
C SER A 42 -34.66 16.09 -15.57
N THR A 43 -34.96 14.96 -16.20
CA THR A 43 -34.48 13.64 -15.80
C THR A 43 -32.98 13.50 -16.08
N ALA A 44 -32.48 14.05 -17.19
CA ALA A 44 -31.04 14.09 -17.48
C ALA A 44 -30.26 14.91 -16.42
N ILE A 45 -30.80 16.05 -16.00
CA ILE A 45 -30.22 16.88 -14.93
C ILE A 45 -30.23 16.14 -13.59
N LEU A 46 -31.33 15.45 -13.25
CA LEU A 46 -31.40 14.66 -12.01
C LEU A 46 -30.38 13.52 -11.99
N ILE A 47 -30.18 12.83 -13.12
CA ILE A 47 -29.17 11.77 -13.24
C ILE A 47 -27.76 12.37 -13.05
N PHE A 48 -27.48 13.51 -13.65
CA PHE A 48 -26.19 14.20 -13.51
C PHE A 48 -25.91 14.61 -12.06
N ILE A 49 -26.91 15.17 -11.37
CA ILE A 49 -26.79 15.57 -9.95
C ILE A 49 -26.62 14.33 -9.05
N ALA A 50 -27.40 13.27 -9.28
CA ALA A 50 -27.27 12.02 -8.53
C ALA A 50 -25.87 11.40 -8.69
N TRP A 51 -25.28 11.53 -9.89
CA TRP A 51 -23.93 11.06 -10.18
C TRP A 51 -22.86 11.86 -9.40
N LEU A 52 -22.98 13.19 -9.35
CA LEU A 52 -22.09 14.05 -8.53
C LEU A 52 -22.18 13.74 -7.03
N ILE A 53 -23.38 13.52 -6.51
CA ILE A 53 -23.60 13.20 -5.09
C ILE A 53 -22.96 11.85 -4.74
N LYS A 54 -23.07 10.85 -5.62
CA LYS A 54 -22.43 9.53 -5.45
C LYS A 54 -20.93 9.65 -5.23
N ASP A 55 -20.25 10.43 -6.07
CA ASP A 55 -18.79 10.59 -5.99
C ASP A 55 -18.37 11.37 -4.73
N LEU A 56 -19.17 12.36 -4.31
CA LEU A 56 -18.93 13.10 -3.06
C LEU A 56 -19.09 12.22 -1.80
N ILE A 57 -20.08 11.33 -1.77
CA ILE A 57 -20.34 10.40 -0.64
C ILE A 57 -19.28 9.30 -0.57
N LEU A 58 -18.77 8.84 -1.71
CA LEU A 58 -17.76 7.78 -1.75
C LEU A 58 -16.37 8.29 -1.31
N TYR A 59 -16.04 9.56 -1.56
CA TYR A 59 -14.75 10.17 -1.20
C TYR A 59 -14.29 9.93 0.26
N PRO A 60 -15.11 10.18 1.31
CA PRO A 60 -14.68 9.97 2.71
C PRO A 60 -14.46 8.49 3.08
N VAL A 61 -15.16 7.55 2.45
CA VAL A 61 -14.99 6.11 2.71
C VAL A 61 -13.63 5.62 2.16
N PHE A 62 -13.20 6.16 1.02
CA PHE A 62 -11.89 5.85 0.43
C PHE A 62 -10.72 6.59 1.10
N ALA A 63 -10.93 7.83 1.55
CA ALA A 63 -9.94 8.53 2.36
C ALA A 63 -9.63 7.75 3.65
N ARG A 64 -10.64 7.08 4.24
CA ARG A 64 -10.46 6.26 5.43
C ARG A 64 -9.69 4.96 5.16
N THR A 65 -9.90 4.30 4.01
CA THR A 65 -9.13 3.10 3.64
C THR A 65 -7.70 3.40 3.19
N ALA A 66 -7.45 4.57 2.59
CA ALA A 66 -6.07 5.02 2.31
C ALA A 66 -5.26 5.30 3.59
N TRP A 67 -5.93 5.70 4.68
CA TRP A 67 -5.32 5.84 6.01
C TRP A 67 -5.17 4.50 6.74
N LEU A 68 -5.97 3.51 6.38
CA LEU A 68 -5.82 2.13 6.80
C LEU A 68 -4.90 1.35 5.84
N TYR A 69 -3.82 1.99 5.38
CA TYR A 69 -2.60 1.27 5.03
C TYR A 69 -2.03 0.70 6.32
N TYR A 70 -2.76 -0.26 6.89
CA TYR A 70 -2.30 -1.14 7.92
C TYR A 70 -1.24 -1.98 7.22
N PRO A 71 0.02 -1.96 7.68
CA PRO A 71 1.06 -2.76 7.08
C PRO A 71 0.67 -4.25 7.14
N MET A 72 0.11 -4.76 6.04
CA MET A 72 -0.36 -6.13 5.94
C MET A 72 0.84 -6.98 5.52
N GLY A 73 1.49 -7.62 6.50
CA GLY A 73 2.59 -8.56 6.28
C GLY A 73 3.95 -8.04 6.74
N GLN A 74 4.93 -8.02 5.82
CA GLN A 74 6.35 -7.71 6.06
C GLN A 74 6.62 -6.39 6.79
N GLU A 75 5.78 -5.40 6.53
CA GLU A 75 5.89 -4.06 7.12
C GLU A 75 5.55 -4.06 8.62
N ALA A 76 4.86 -5.09 9.13
CA ALA A 76 4.61 -5.30 10.56
C ALA A 76 5.84 -5.80 11.34
N LEU A 77 6.95 -6.06 10.65
CA LEU A 77 8.25 -6.33 11.26
C LEU A 77 8.99 -5.03 11.58
N ILE A 78 8.63 -3.90 10.97
CA ILE A 78 9.33 -2.63 11.17
C ILE A 78 9.10 -2.15 12.61
N GLY A 79 10.20 -1.89 13.34
CA GLY A 79 10.21 -1.51 14.75
C GLY A 79 10.23 -2.69 15.72
N GLU A 80 10.12 -3.93 15.23
CA GLU A 80 10.22 -5.12 16.07
C GLU A 80 11.67 -5.47 16.40
N ARG A 81 11.84 -6.11 17.56
CA ARG A 81 13.12 -6.67 17.98
C ARG A 81 13.26 -8.11 17.49
N GLY A 82 14.48 -8.49 17.17
CA GLY A 82 14.83 -9.85 16.80
C GLY A 82 16.23 -10.22 17.25
N GLU A 83 16.49 -11.52 17.22
CA GLU A 83 17.76 -12.10 17.59
C GLU A 83 18.51 -12.54 16.33
N VAL A 84 19.80 -12.25 16.22
CA VAL A 84 20.61 -12.70 15.10
C VAL A 84 20.84 -14.20 15.22
N VAL A 85 20.43 -14.96 14.21
CA VAL A 85 20.64 -16.42 14.15
C VAL A 85 21.85 -16.77 13.29
N ARG A 86 22.14 -15.92 12.29
CA ARG A 86 23.31 -16.06 11.43
C ARG A 86 23.98 -14.70 11.28
N GLU A 87 25.30 -14.69 11.45
CA GLU A 87 26.14 -13.50 11.42
C GLU A 87 25.79 -12.57 10.24
N ILE A 88 25.64 -11.29 10.54
CA ILE A 88 25.42 -10.23 9.57
C ILE A 88 26.71 -9.45 9.46
N THR A 89 27.21 -9.27 8.23
CA THR A 89 28.38 -8.43 7.98
C THR A 89 28.04 -7.38 6.92
N PRO A 90 28.82 -6.29 6.80
CA PRO A 90 28.59 -5.28 5.76
C PRO A 90 28.57 -5.86 4.34
N ASN A 91 29.34 -6.93 4.11
CA ASN A 91 29.51 -7.54 2.79
C ASN A 91 28.62 -8.75 2.54
N LYS A 92 28.00 -9.33 3.59
CA LYS A 92 27.18 -10.54 3.46
C LYS A 92 25.93 -10.46 4.33
N PRO A 93 24.74 -10.74 3.75
CA PRO A 93 23.51 -10.83 4.52
C PRO A 93 23.57 -12.02 5.50
N GLY A 94 23.07 -11.80 6.71
CA GLY A 94 22.86 -12.82 7.72
C GLY A 94 21.40 -13.20 7.84
N GLN A 95 21.00 -13.69 9.01
CA GLN A 95 19.61 -14.03 9.32
C GLN A 95 19.26 -13.64 10.75
N VAL A 96 18.02 -13.20 10.95
CA VAL A 96 17.46 -12.81 12.25
C VAL A 96 16.16 -13.56 12.50
N ARG A 97 15.87 -13.84 13.77
CA ARG A 97 14.59 -14.36 14.23
C ARG A 97 13.77 -13.21 14.76
N VAL A 98 12.66 -12.88 14.10
CA VAL A 98 11.73 -11.83 14.50
C VAL A 98 10.34 -12.45 14.60
N LYS A 99 9.65 -12.28 15.73
CA LYS A 99 8.32 -12.87 15.98
C LYS A 99 8.24 -14.40 15.74
N GLY A 100 9.35 -15.12 15.92
CA GLY A 100 9.42 -16.57 15.72
C GLY A 100 9.75 -17.02 14.29
N GLU A 101 9.84 -16.11 13.34
CA GLU A 101 10.19 -16.40 11.94
C GLU A 101 11.65 -16.03 11.64
N ILE A 102 12.31 -16.80 10.75
CA ILE A 102 13.68 -16.52 10.30
C ILE A 102 13.63 -15.67 9.02
N TRP A 103 14.21 -14.48 9.11
CA TRP A 103 14.28 -13.50 8.02
C TRP A 103 15.73 -13.27 7.59
N GLN A 104 15.96 -13.06 6.30
CA GLN A 104 17.27 -12.62 5.82
C GLN A 104 17.51 -11.19 6.29
N ALA A 105 18.72 -10.88 6.78
CA ALA A 105 19.00 -9.58 7.38
C ALA A 105 20.26 -8.91 6.82
N ARG A 106 20.22 -7.58 6.72
CA ARG A 106 21.36 -6.72 6.41
C ARG A 106 21.46 -5.56 7.38
N SER A 107 22.68 -5.18 7.74
CA SER A 107 22.91 -4.00 8.56
C SER A 107 22.65 -2.73 7.76
N VAL A 108 21.95 -1.77 8.36
CA VAL A 108 21.78 -0.41 7.79
C VAL A 108 23.09 0.38 7.85
N ASP A 109 23.80 0.31 8.98
CA ASP A 109 24.95 1.20 9.27
C ASP A 109 26.32 0.51 9.12
N HIS A 110 26.39 -0.55 8.30
CA HIS A 110 27.61 -1.37 8.16
C HIS A 110 28.15 -1.91 9.49
N HIS A 111 27.26 -2.10 10.47
CA HIS A 111 27.56 -2.80 11.70
C HIS A 111 27.60 -4.31 11.42
N SER A 112 28.51 -5.02 12.07
CA SER A 112 28.52 -6.48 12.04
C SER A 112 27.81 -6.98 13.29
N PHE A 113 26.92 -7.96 13.11
CA PHE A 113 26.21 -8.57 14.23
C PHE A 113 26.53 -10.06 14.33
N LYS A 114 26.80 -10.53 15.54
CA LYS A 114 27.07 -11.95 15.82
C LYS A 114 25.80 -12.71 16.17
N PRO A 115 25.76 -14.03 15.97
CA PRO A 115 24.65 -14.85 16.45
C PRO A 115 24.41 -14.66 17.95
N GLY A 116 23.15 -14.50 18.35
CA GLY A 116 22.70 -14.21 19.71
C GLY A 116 22.60 -12.72 20.05
N GLU A 117 22.99 -11.81 19.16
CA GLU A 117 22.84 -10.36 19.39
C GLU A 117 21.42 -9.88 19.05
N ASP A 118 20.93 -8.94 19.86
CA ASP A 118 19.64 -8.30 19.66
C ASP A 118 19.72 -7.16 18.65
N VAL A 119 18.76 -7.13 17.74
CA VAL A 119 18.65 -6.11 16.70
C VAL A 119 17.23 -5.59 16.58
N GLU A 120 17.09 -4.36 16.10
CA GLU A 120 15.80 -3.74 15.78
C GLU A 120 15.66 -3.66 14.27
N VAL A 121 14.51 -4.09 13.74
CA VAL A 121 14.21 -4.00 12.31
C VAL A 121 13.87 -2.56 11.95
N PHE A 122 14.76 -1.92 11.18
CA PHE A 122 14.59 -0.56 10.68
C PHE A 122 13.69 -0.49 9.43
N GLY A 123 13.68 -1.54 8.61
CA GLY A 123 12.91 -1.57 7.37
C GLY A 123 12.90 -2.95 6.75
N VAL A 124 12.05 -3.16 5.73
CA VAL A 124 12.00 -4.40 4.97
C VAL A 124 11.96 -4.07 3.48
N ASP A 125 12.74 -4.80 2.68
CA ASP A 125 12.71 -4.75 1.21
C ASP A 125 12.62 -6.18 0.67
N GLY A 126 11.44 -6.53 0.15
CA GLY A 126 11.09 -7.90 -0.21
C GLY A 126 11.30 -8.86 0.97
N LEU A 127 12.16 -9.87 0.78
CA LEU A 127 12.45 -10.88 1.82
C LEU A 127 13.65 -10.52 2.71
N THR A 128 14.18 -9.29 2.61
CA THR A 128 15.33 -8.84 3.40
C THR A 128 14.91 -7.79 4.43
N ALA A 129 15.16 -8.08 5.71
CA ALA A 129 15.04 -7.14 6.81
C ALA A 129 16.32 -6.30 6.93
N PHE A 130 16.17 -4.99 7.07
CA PHE A 130 17.24 -4.08 7.42
C PHE A 130 17.24 -3.86 8.92
N VAL A 131 18.38 -4.08 9.56
CA VAL A 131 18.49 -4.07 11.02
C VAL A 131 19.55 -3.10 11.52
N LYS A 132 19.36 -2.61 12.75
CA LYS A 132 20.26 -1.72 13.49
C LYS A 132 20.42 -2.24 14.93
N PRO A 133 21.45 -1.80 15.68
CA PRO A 133 21.60 -2.17 17.08
C PRO A 133 20.40 -1.70 17.91
N THR A 134 19.93 -2.54 18.84
CA THR A 134 18.97 -2.11 19.87
C THR A 134 19.67 -1.12 20.80
N THR A 135 19.16 0.10 20.88
CA THR A 135 19.63 1.09 21.89
C THR A 135 19.11 0.72 23.27
#